data_AF-A0A2H0RR62-F1
#
_entry.id   AF-A0A2H0RR62-F1
#
_cell.length_a   1.000
_cell.length_b   1.000
_cell.length_c   1.000
_cell.angle_alpha   90.00
_cell.angle_beta   90.00
_cell.angle_gamma   90.00
#
_symmetry.space_group_name_H-M   'P 1'
#
loop_
_entity.id
_entity.type
_entity.pdbx_description
1 polymer ?
#
loop_
_entity_poly.entity_id
_entity_poly.type
_entity_poly.pdbx_seq_one_letter_code
_entity_poly.pdbx_strand_id
1 'polypeptide(L)'
;MRKKRAGFTLIELLLVIAIISILVMRITTAINPSKQLADTRNAQRRMDVQTVLNTVHQYAVDHNLYPADIPALTPKEICIKNAPSCVNGVDLDILIGLYAVDIPSDPKATGTGTLYTIVQEENGRITVDSLGAERGETIRISR
;
A
#
# COMPACT_ATOMS: atom_id res chain seq x y z
N MET A 1 -10.66 -64.65 -14.65
CA MET A 1 -10.37 -63.79 -15.83
C MET A 1 -9.43 -62.68 -15.42
N ARG A 2 -8.20 -62.64 -15.97
CA ARG A 2 -7.19 -61.62 -15.63
C ARG A 2 -7.34 -60.45 -16.62
N LYS A 3 -7.93 -59.34 -16.17
CA LYS A 3 -8.08 -58.12 -17.00
C LYS A 3 -6.68 -57.64 -17.42
N LYS A 4 -6.42 -57.56 -18.73
CA LYS A 4 -5.21 -56.91 -19.25
C LYS A 4 -5.28 -55.42 -18.90
N ARG A 5 -4.28 -54.92 -18.18
CA ARG A 5 -4.11 -53.49 -17.95
C ARG A 5 -3.57 -52.89 -19.24
N ALA A 6 -4.31 -51.98 -19.85
CA ALA A 6 -3.81 -51.20 -20.98
C ALA A 6 -2.69 -50.30 -20.47
N GLY A 7 -1.51 -50.39 -21.09
CA GLY A 7 -0.38 -49.50 -20.82
C GLY A 7 -0.43 -48.28 -21.75
N PHE A 8 0.15 -47.18 -21.30
CA PHE A 8 0.31 -45.97 -22.11
C PHE A 8 1.29 -46.23 -23.27
N THR A 9 1.00 -45.71 -24.46
CA THR A 9 1.91 -45.81 -25.61
C THR A 9 2.96 -44.68 -25.60
N LEU A 10 4.12 -44.93 -26.23
CA LEU A 10 5.15 -43.90 -26.40
C LEU A 10 4.64 -42.70 -27.20
N ILE A 11 3.74 -42.93 -28.16
CA ILE A 11 3.18 -41.85 -28.99
C ILE A 11 2.20 -40.98 -28.21
N GLU A 12 1.42 -41.55 -27.29
CA GLU A 12 0.56 -40.77 -26.38
C GLU A 12 1.40 -39.90 -25.44
N LEU A 13 2.53 -40.40 -24.92
CA LEU A 13 3.42 -39.60 -24.09
C LEU A 13 4.03 -38.44 -24.88
N LEU A 14 4.45 -38.69 -26.12
CA LEU A 14 5.01 -37.69 -27.03
C LEU A 14 3.99 -36.59 -27.37
N LEU A 15 2.74 -36.96 -27.62
CA LEU A 15 1.66 -36.01 -27.88
C LEU A 15 1.36 -35.14 -26.65
N VAL A 16 1.35 -35.74 -25.45
CA VAL A 16 1.08 -35.03 -24.20
C VAL A 16 2.14 -33.99 -23.89
N ILE A 17 3.44 -34.32 -24.00
CA ILE A 17 4.50 -33.34 -23.75
C ILE A 17 4.50 -32.20 -24.78
N ALA A 18 4.12 -32.48 -26.03
CA ALA A 18 3.99 -31.47 -27.09
C ALA A 18 2.82 -30.50 -26.82
N ILE A 19 1.71 -30.99 -26.29
CA ILE A 19 0.58 -30.13 -25.90
C ILE A 19 0.93 -29.32 -24.65
N ILE A 20 1.57 -29.94 -23.65
CA ILE A 20 1.98 -29.26 -22.40
C ILE A 20 2.93 -28.10 -22.71
N SER A 21 3.90 -28.26 -23.61
CA SER A 21 4.85 -27.19 -23.93
C SER A 21 4.18 -25.96 -24.56
N ILE A 22 3.17 -26.17 -25.42
CA ILE A 22 2.36 -25.07 -26.00
C ILE A 22 1.54 -24.37 -24.91
N LEU A 23 0.90 -25.14 -24.02
CA LEU A 23 0.09 -24.57 -22.93
C LEU A 23 0.94 -23.74 -21.96
N VAL A 24 2.12 -24.24 -21.56
CA VAL A 24 3.03 -23.54 -20.64
C VAL A 24 3.50 -22.21 -21.24
N MET A 25 3.84 -22.17 -22.53
CA MET A 25 4.26 -20.93 -23.21
C MET A 25 3.15 -19.86 -23.21
N ARG A 26 1.88 -20.28 -23.36
CA ARG A 26 0.75 -19.35 -23.37
C ARG A 26 0.49 -18.75 -21.99
N ILE A 27 0.58 -19.56 -20.93
CA ILE A 27 0.22 -19.17 -19.55
C ILE A 27 1.22 -18.18 -18.95
N THR A 28 2.52 -18.30 -19.26
CA THR A 28 3.55 -17.40 -18.71
C THR A 28 3.37 -15.93 -19.09
N THR A 29 2.70 -15.65 -20.21
CA THR A 29 2.39 -14.26 -20.62
C THR A 29 1.21 -13.63 -19.87
N ALA A 30 0.39 -14.41 -19.15
CA ALA A 30 -0.79 -13.91 -18.46
C ALA A 30 -0.50 -13.39 -17.04
N ILE A 31 0.61 -13.80 -16.43
CA ILE A 31 1.00 -13.36 -15.08
C ILE A 31 1.95 -12.17 -15.23
N ASN A 32 1.47 -10.99 -14.88
CA ASN A 32 2.30 -9.79 -14.74
C ASN A 32 2.68 -9.64 -13.25
N PRO A 33 3.81 -10.21 -12.79
CA PRO A 33 4.20 -10.16 -11.39
C PRO A 33 4.38 -8.71 -10.90
N SER A 34 4.88 -7.83 -11.77
CA SER A 34 5.05 -6.41 -11.48
C SER A 34 3.71 -5.73 -11.16
N LYS A 35 2.63 -6.12 -11.87
CA LYS A 35 1.28 -5.65 -11.56
C LYS A 35 0.83 -6.11 -10.18
N GLN A 36 0.90 -7.40 -9.87
CA GLN A 36 0.43 -7.92 -8.58
C GLN A 36 1.17 -7.29 -7.39
N LEU A 37 2.48 -7.06 -7.53
CA LEU A 37 3.27 -6.37 -6.51
C LEU A 37 2.85 -4.91 -6.33
N ALA A 38 2.58 -4.19 -7.43
CA ALA A 38 2.07 -2.82 -7.37
C ALA A 38 0.67 -2.76 -6.73
N ASP A 39 -0.22 -3.67 -7.10
CA ASP A 39 -1.58 -3.76 -6.55
C ASP A 39 -1.53 -4.06 -5.03
N THR A 40 -0.61 -4.93 -4.59
CA THR A 40 -0.39 -5.26 -3.17
C THR A 40 0.11 -4.04 -2.39
N ARG A 41 1.09 -3.29 -2.93
CA ARG A 41 1.59 -2.07 -2.28
C ARG A 41 0.53 -0.96 -2.26
N ASN A 42 -0.27 -0.83 -3.32
CA ASN A 42 -1.41 0.10 -3.33
C ASN A 42 -2.47 -0.28 -2.29
N ALA A 43 -2.74 -1.59 -2.08
CA ALA A 43 -3.62 -2.04 -1.02
C ALA A 43 -3.06 -1.68 0.38
N GLN A 44 -1.76 -1.85 0.59
CA GLN A 44 -1.09 -1.42 1.82
C GLN A 44 -1.23 0.10 2.04
N ARG A 45 -0.91 0.93 1.03
CA ARG A 45 -1.07 2.39 1.10
C ARG A 45 -2.48 2.82 1.48
N ARG A 46 -3.51 2.15 0.96
CA ARG A 46 -4.92 2.43 1.30
C ARG A 46 -5.20 2.20 2.78
N MET A 47 -4.63 1.14 3.36
CA MET A 47 -4.73 0.87 4.80
C MET A 47 -3.93 1.88 5.62
N ASP A 48 -2.74 2.26 5.14
CA ASP A 48 -1.86 3.20 5.82
C ASP A 48 -2.47 4.60 5.91
N VAL A 49 -2.98 5.16 4.80
CA VAL A 49 -3.64 6.48 4.81
C VAL A 49 -4.90 6.48 5.67
N GLN A 50 -5.64 5.37 5.70
CA GLN A 50 -6.82 5.22 6.56
C GLN A 50 -6.42 5.17 8.03
N THR A 51 -5.32 4.50 8.35
CA THR A 51 -4.77 4.41 9.71
C THR A 51 -4.36 5.78 10.20
N VAL A 52 -3.56 6.52 9.43
CA VAL A 52 -3.15 7.90 9.77
C VAL A 52 -4.36 8.79 10.03
N LEU A 53 -5.35 8.76 9.14
CA LEU A 53 -6.56 9.58 9.27
C LEU A 53 -7.37 9.23 10.53
N ASN A 54 -7.51 7.94 10.83
CA ASN A 54 -8.22 7.49 12.03
C ASN A 54 -7.50 7.91 13.31
N THR A 55 -6.17 7.78 13.35
CA THR A 55 -5.35 8.19 14.50
C THR A 55 -5.47 9.68 14.77
N VAL A 56 -5.34 10.51 13.73
CA VAL A 56 -5.50 11.97 13.83
C VAL A 56 -6.90 12.35 14.29
N HIS A 57 -7.93 11.66 13.76
CA HIS A 57 -9.31 11.92 14.15
C HIS A 57 -9.58 11.51 15.60
N GLN A 58 -9.02 10.40 16.06
CA GLN A 58 -9.17 9.96 17.46
C GLN A 58 -8.54 10.97 18.42
N TYR A 59 -7.35 11.50 18.09
CA TYR A 59 -6.75 12.60 18.85
C TYR A 59 -7.68 13.83 18.91
N ALA A 60 -8.30 14.19 17.79
CA ALA A 60 -9.21 15.32 17.72
C ALA A 60 -10.50 15.13 18.52
N VAL A 61 -11.00 13.90 18.61
CA VAL A 61 -12.15 13.58 19.48
C VAL A 61 -11.79 13.79 20.96
N ASP A 62 -10.60 13.38 21.38
CA ASP A 62 -10.20 13.46 22.79
C ASP A 62 -9.78 14.88 23.20
N HIS A 63 -9.20 15.66 22.29
CA HIS A 63 -8.66 17.00 22.57
C HIS A 63 -9.52 18.15 22.02
N ASN A 64 -10.58 17.86 21.27
CA ASN A 64 -11.41 18.85 20.54
C ASN A 64 -10.62 19.72 19.53
N LEU A 65 -9.43 19.29 19.12
CA LEU A 65 -8.56 19.98 18.17
C LEU A 65 -7.61 19.01 17.45
N TYR A 66 -7.22 19.34 16.23
CA TYR A 66 -6.21 18.59 15.49
C TYR A 66 -4.79 18.93 15.96
N PRO A 67 -3.81 18.02 15.79
CA PRO A 67 -2.40 18.31 16.05
C PRO A 67 -1.94 19.59 15.33
N ALA A 68 -1.23 20.47 16.04
CA ALA A 68 -0.85 21.80 15.54
C ALA A 68 0.09 21.76 14.33
N ASP A 69 0.83 20.66 14.15
CA ASP A 69 1.77 20.48 13.04
C ASP A 69 1.09 20.16 11.71
N ILE A 70 -0.22 19.84 11.72
CA ILE A 70 -0.97 19.61 10.48
C ILE A 70 -1.16 20.95 9.75
N PRO A 71 -0.65 21.07 8.50
CA PRO A 71 -0.74 22.32 7.76
C PRO A 71 -2.16 22.54 7.22
N ALA A 72 -2.58 23.81 7.19
CA ALA A 72 -3.79 24.22 6.50
C ALA A 72 -3.50 24.49 5.02
N LEU A 73 -4.38 24.02 4.14
CA LEU A 73 -4.43 24.27 2.69
C LEU A 73 -3.24 23.77 1.85
N THR A 74 -2.07 23.59 2.44
CA THR A 74 -0.86 23.09 1.76
C THR A 74 -0.49 21.71 2.28
N PRO A 75 -0.62 20.65 1.46
CA PRO A 75 -0.18 19.32 1.86
C PRO A 75 1.32 19.29 2.16
N LYS A 76 1.68 18.68 3.28
CA LYS A 76 3.07 18.38 3.63
C LYS A 76 3.22 16.90 3.92
N GLU A 77 4.41 16.39 3.64
CA GLU A 77 4.76 15.00 3.90
C GLU A 77 4.89 14.75 5.41
N ILE A 78 4.38 13.62 5.88
CA ILE A 78 4.52 13.16 7.25
C ILE A 78 5.91 12.56 7.42
N CYS A 79 6.60 12.96 8.47
CA CYS A 79 7.91 12.44 8.82
C CYS A 79 7.80 11.06 9.47
N ILE A 80 8.84 10.25 9.32
CA ILE A 80 8.95 8.99 10.05
C ILE A 80 9.07 9.27 11.56
N LYS A 81 8.71 8.27 12.36
CA LYS A 81 8.88 8.31 13.81
C LYS A 81 10.32 8.63 14.20
N ASN A 82 10.51 9.55 15.15
CA ASN A 82 11.82 9.99 15.62
C ASN A 82 12.76 10.42 14.46
N ALA A 83 12.22 11.04 13.41
CA ALA A 83 13.04 11.52 12.30
C ALA A 83 14.15 12.45 12.84
N PRO A 84 15.43 12.26 12.48
CA PRO A 84 16.52 13.12 12.93
C PRO A 84 16.35 14.57 12.46
N SER A 85 15.60 14.77 11.38
CA SER A 85 15.11 16.08 10.96
C SER A 85 13.76 15.95 10.23
N CYS A 86 12.77 16.71 10.68
CA CYS A 86 11.47 16.87 10.02
C CYS A 86 11.34 18.29 9.45
N VAL A 87 12.28 18.67 8.59
CA VAL A 87 12.31 20.02 8.00
C VAL A 87 11.30 20.06 6.86
N ASN A 88 10.33 20.99 6.93
CA ASN A 88 9.22 21.15 5.98
C ASN A 88 8.21 20.00 5.91
N GLY A 89 8.27 19.05 6.84
CA GLY A 89 7.28 17.98 6.99
C GLY A 89 6.29 18.22 8.12
N VAL A 90 5.53 17.18 8.45
CA VAL A 90 4.62 17.11 9.60
C VAL A 90 5.13 16.05 10.56
N ASP A 91 5.39 16.45 11.79
CA ASP A 91 5.70 15.52 12.86
C ASP A 91 4.40 15.09 13.55
N LEU A 92 4.18 13.78 13.63
CA LEU A 92 3.01 13.18 14.28
C LEU A 92 3.41 12.30 15.47
N ASP A 93 4.62 12.46 16.01
CA ASP A 93 5.12 11.68 17.15
C ASP A 93 4.25 11.84 18.40
N ILE A 94 3.53 12.96 18.55
CA ILE A 94 2.52 13.17 19.60
C ILE A 94 1.40 12.12 19.59
N LEU A 95 1.12 11.51 18.43
CA LEU A 95 0.09 10.49 18.28
C LEU A 95 0.58 9.10 18.69
N ILE A 96 1.90 8.90 18.76
CA ILE A 96 2.52 7.62 19.01
C ILE A 96 2.47 7.30 20.51
N GLY A 97 2.13 6.04 20.83
CA GLY A 97 1.99 5.54 22.19
C GLY A 97 0.55 5.53 22.70
N LEU A 98 -0.22 6.61 22.47
CA LEU A 98 -1.60 6.70 22.93
C LEU A 98 -2.64 6.35 21.83
N TYR A 99 -2.43 6.85 20.61
CA TYR A 99 -3.38 6.68 19.50
C TYR A 99 -2.88 5.71 18.43
N ALA A 100 -1.57 5.58 18.25
CA ALA A 100 -0.95 4.63 17.34
C ALA A 100 0.31 3.99 17.92
N VAL A 101 0.62 2.76 17.51
CA VAL A 101 1.90 2.11 17.86
C VAL A 101 3.06 2.73 17.07
N ASP A 102 2.79 3.06 15.81
CA ASP A 102 3.72 3.71 14.90
C ASP A 102 2.95 4.44 13.80
N ILE A 103 3.60 5.40 13.14
CA ILE A 103 3.06 6.01 11.92
C ILE A 103 3.50 5.16 10.74
N PRO A 104 2.58 4.64 9.92
CA PRO A 104 2.94 3.80 8.80
C PRO A 104 3.75 4.60 7.76
N SER A 105 4.67 3.91 7.10
CA SER A 105 5.51 4.45 6.05
C SER A 105 5.35 3.63 4.77
N ASP A 106 5.35 4.30 3.62
CA ASP A 106 5.21 3.65 2.33
C ASP A 106 6.32 2.60 2.12
N PRO A 107 6.02 1.42 1.55
CA PRO A 107 7.04 0.40 1.26
C PRO A 107 8.22 0.89 0.40
N LYS A 108 8.06 2.01 -0.31
CA LYS A 108 9.08 2.65 -1.15
C LYS A 108 9.63 3.94 -0.56
N ALA A 109 9.21 4.34 0.65
CA ALA A 109 9.76 5.49 1.33
C ALA A 109 11.26 5.32 1.56
N THR A 110 12.03 6.34 1.20
CA THR A 110 13.47 6.41 1.46
C THR A 110 13.79 7.75 2.13
N GLY A 111 14.55 7.71 3.22
CA GLY A 111 14.89 8.92 3.98
C GLY A 111 13.98 9.14 5.19
N THR A 112 13.66 10.41 5.47
CA THR A 112 12.93 10.85 6.67
C THR A 112 11.43 11.06 6.46
N GLY A 113 10.94 10.96 5.22
CA GLY A 113 9.53 11.08 4.87
C GLY A 113 8.86 9.71 4.70
N THR A 114 7.55 9.66 4.93
CA THR A 114 6.74 8.44 4.82
C THR A 114 6.13 8.23 3.42
N LEU A 115 6.28 9.20 2.50
CA LEU A 115 5.52 9.34 1.25
C LEU A 115 4.00 9.49 1.41
N TYR A 116 3.53 9.72 2.64
CA TYR A 116 2.17 10.14 2.92
C TYR A 116 2.15 11.63 3.23
N THR A 117 1.17 12.34 2.67
CA THR A 117 0.96 13.76 2.93
C THR A 117 -0.34 13.95 3.69
N ILE A 118 -0.36 14.98 4.54
CA ILE A 118 -1.54 15.38 5.30
C ILE A 118 -1.78 16.87 5.14
N VAL A 119 -3.06 17.23 5.08
CA VAL A 119 -3.52 18.61 5.00
C VAL A 119 -4.87 18.76 5.68
N GLN A 120 -5.10 19.91 6.30
CA GLN A 120 -6.44 20.36 6.64
C GLN A 120 -6.99 21.23 5.49
N GLU A 121 -8.07 20.79 4.88
CA GLU A 121 -8.75 21.51 3.80
C GLU A 121 -9.54 22.72 4.33
N GLU A 122 -9.98 23.61 3.42
CA GLU A 122 -10.75 24.83 3.76
C GLU A 122 -12.07 24.52 4.49
N ASN A 123 -12.66 23.35 4.22
CA ASN A 123 -13.86 22.84 4.88
C ASN A 123 -13.59 22.27 6.30
N GLY A 124 -12.34 22.33 6.78
CA GLY A 124 -11.90 21.81 8.08
C GLY A 124 -11.63 20.30 8.12
N ARG A 125 -11.81 19.59 7.00
CA ARG A 125 -11.60 18.14 6.90
C ARG A 125 -10.12 17.80 6.79
N ILE A 126 -9.73 16.69 7.38
CA ILE A 126 -8.36 16.18 7.25
C ILE A 126 -8.30 15.28 6.04
N THR A 127 -7.34 15.54 5.17
CA THR A 127 -7.09 14.74 3.98
C THR A 127 -5.69 14.17 4.02
N VAL A 128 -5.60 12.85 3.83
CA VAL A 128 -4.34 12.11 3.74
C VAL A 128 -4.21 11.54 2.33
N ASP A 129 -3.07 11.73 1.70
CA ASP A 129 -2.79 11.30 0.32
C ASP A 129 -1.44 10.59 0.24
N SER A 130 -1.33 9.61 -0.66
CA SER A 130 -0.13 8.81 -0.90
C SER A 130 0.59 9.29 -2.17
N LEU A 131 1.80 9.81 -2.03
CA LEU A 131 2.66 10.21 -3.16
C LEU A 131 3.21 9.01 -3.94
N GLY A 132 3.30 7.85 -3.29
CA GLY A 132 3.86 6.63 -3.86
C GLY A 132 2.88 5.76 -4.66
N ALA A 133 1.66 6.24 -4.94
CA ALA A 133 0.64 5.44 -5.62
C ALA A 133 1.11 4.97 -7.00
N GLU A 134 1.04 3.67 -7.25
CA GLU A 134 1.57 3.07 -8.47
C GLU A 134 0.49 2.95 -9.54
N ARG A 135 0.92 2.86 -10.80
CA ARG A 135 0.05 2.62 -11.97
C ARG A 135 -0.95 3.74 -12.26
N GLY A 136 -0.68 4.96 -11.81
CA GLY A 136 -1.54 6.13 -12.03
C GLY A 136 -2.80 6.15 -11.18
N GLU A 137 -2.86 5.32 -10.13
CA GLU A 137 -3.91 5.42 -9.13
C GLU A 137 -3.70 6.62 -8.21
N THR A 138 -4.79 7.16 -7.67
CA THR A 138 -4.76 8.14 -6.58
C THR A 138 -5.30 7.47 -5.32
N ILE A 139 -4.55 7.52 -4.22
CA ILE A 139 -4.92 6.93 -2.94
C ILE A 139 -5.00 8.07 -1.92
N ARG A 140 -6.21 8.62 -1.82
CA ARG A 140 -6.52 9.79 -1.01
C ARG A 140 -7.81 9.55 -0.22
N ILE A 141 -7.80 9.87 1.07
CA ILE A 141 -8.97 9.75 1.94
C ILE A 141 -9.12 11.07 2.70
N SER A 142 -10.36 11.55 2.82
CA SER A 142 -10.72 12.76 3.54
C SER A 142 -11.82 12.47 4.56
N ARG A 143 -11.67 12.98 5.78
CA ARG A 143 -12.68 12.88 6.84
C ARG A 143 -12.98 14.24 7.42
#